data_AF-A0AAF0C2I4-F1
#
_entry.id   AF-A0AAF0C2I4-F1
#
_cell.length_a   1.000
_cell.length_b   1.000
_cell.length_c   1.000
_cell.angle_alpha   90.00
_cell.angle_beta   90.00
_cell.angle_gamma   90.00
#
_symmetry.space_group_name_H-M   'P 1'
#
loop_
_entity.id
_entity.type
_entity.pdbx_description
1 polymer ?
#
loop_
_entity_poly.entity_id
_entity_poly.type
_entity_poly.pdbx_seq_one_letter_code
_entity_poly.pdbx_strand_id
1 'polypeptide(L)' 'MMFSVMELRVIRTSVKKTMEELIKRKGILDPESDDAVEITNDLMMYQNIIEKINDREEV' A
#
# COMPACT_ATOMS: atom_id res chain seq x y z
N MET A 1 -16.03 -12.43 7.78
CA MET A 1 -14.90 -13.05 8.51
C MET A 1 -13.88 -11.95 8.81
N MET A 2 -13.30 -11.91 10.01
CA MET A 2 -12.37 -10.86 10.44
C MET A 2 -10.95 -11.45 10.46
N PHE A 3 -9.98 -10.78 9.82
CA PHE A 3 -8.58 -11.20 9.89
C PHE A 3 -8.06 -11.14 11.34
N SER A 4 -7.26 -12.14 11.72
CA SER A 4 -6.48 -12.19 12.95
C SER A 4 -5.34 -11.17 12.94
N VAL A 5 -4.78 -10.86 14.11
CA VAL A 5 -3.63 -9.96 14.25
C VAL A 5 -2.44 -10.44 13.42
N MET A 6 -2.16 -11.74 13.43
CA MET A 6 -1.09 -12.33 12.61
C MET A 6 -1.31 -12.11 11.12
N GLU A 7 -2.52 -12.37 10.63
CA GLU A 7 -2.86 -12.13 9.22
C GLU A 7 -2.75 -10.64 8.87
N LEU A 8 -3.19 -9.75 9.75
CA LEU A 8 -3.06 -8.30 9.55
C LEU A 8 -1.60 -7.85 9.50
N ARG A 9 -0.73 -8.43 10.32
CA ARG A 9 0.72 -8.14 10.25
C ARG A 9 1.33 -8.60 8.93
N VAL A 10 0.95 -9.78 8.43
CA VAL A 10 1.40 -10.29 7.13
C VAL A 10 0.89 -9.40 6.00
N ILE A 11 -0.40 -9.05 6.01
CA ILE A 11 -1.01 -8.15 5.03
C ILE A 11 -0.31 -6.78 5.05
N ARG A 12 -0.10 -6.19 6.24
CA ARG A 12 0.62 -4.90 6.40
C ARG A 12 2.01 -4.94 5.77
N THR A 13 2.78 -5.98 6.05
CA THR A 13 4.12 -6.15 5.47
C THR A 13 4.07 -6.30 3.95
N SER A 14 3.13 -7.09 3.43
CA SER A 14 2.97 -7.28 1.98
C SER A 14 2.58 -5.98 1.29
N VAL A 15 1.61 -5.23 1.83
CA VAL A 15 1.15 -3.96 1.27
C VAL A 15 2.29 -2.94 1.28
N LYS A 16 3.06 -2.83 2.37
CA LYS A 16 4.24 -1.95 2.44
C LYS A 16 5.26 -2.29 1.35
N LYS A 17 5.57 -3.57 1.16
CA LYS A 17 6.50 -4.01 0.12
C LYS A 17 6.02 -3.63 -1.28
N THR A 18 4.74 -3.86 -1.58
CA THR A 18 4.15 -3.44 -2.86
C THR A 18 4.22 -1.93 -3.05
N MET A 19 3.92 -1.14 -2.01
CA MET A 19 4.05 0.32 -2.07
C MET A 19 5.49 0.76 -2.37
N GLU A 20 6.50 0.15 -1.75
CA GLU A 20 7.92 0.45 -2.04
C GLU A 20 8.29 0.16 -3.50
N GLU A 21 7.81 -0.95 -4.05
CA GLU A 21 8.02 -1.32 -5.46
C GLU A 21 7.33 -0.34 -6.42
N LEU A 22 6.09 0.06 -6.10
CA LEU A 22 5.35 1.06 -6.86
C LEU A 22 5.99 2.45 -6.82
N ILE A 23 6.49 2.88 -5.66
CA ILE A 23 7.23 4.16 -5.53
C ILE A 23 8.48 4.14 -6.41
N LYS A 24 9.24 3.04 -6.41
CA LYS A 24 10.41 2.87 -7.29
C LYS A 24 10.03 2.94 -8.76
N ARG A 25 8.96 2.23 -9.17
CA ARG A 25 8.47 2.24 -10.55
C ARG A 25 7.99 3.64 -10.96
N LYS A 26 7.21 4.32 -10.12
CA LYS A 26 6.76 5.70 -10.37
C LYS A 26 7.94 6.66 -10.56
N GLY A 27 9.03 6.47 -9.81
CA GLY A 27 10.24 7.31 -9.90
C GLY A 27 10.98 7.25 -11.25
N ILE A 28 10.67 6.28 -12.12
CA ILE A 28 11.28 6.15 -13.46
C ILE A 28 10.29 6.42 -14.60
N LEU A 29 9.02 6.70 -14.29
CA LEU A 29 8.00 7.02 -15.29
C LEU A 29 7.93 8.52 -15.54
N ASP A 30 7.42 8.88 -16.73
CA ASP A 30 6.98 10.25 -16.99
C ASP A 30 5.85 10.60 -16.00
N PRO A 31 5.96 11.68 -15.20
CA PRO A 31 4.93 12.08 -14.24
C PRO A 31 3.55 12.32 -14.87
N GLU A 32 3.48 12.64 -16.16
CA GLU A 32 2.23 12.88 -16.89
C GLU A 32 1.70 11.63 -17.59
N SER A 33 2.42 10.50 -17.52
CA SER A 33 1.93 9.23 -18.07
C SER A 33 0.75 8.68 -17.26
N ASP A 34 -0.17 8.02 -17.96
CA ASP A 34 -1.30 7.33 -17.35
C ASP A 34 -0.84 6.34 -16.28
N ASP A 35 0.24 5.58 -16.54
CA ASP A 35 0.87 4.67 -15.56
C ASP A 35 1.27 5.40 -14.26
N ALA A 36 1.85 6.60 -14.33
CA ALA A 36 2.26 7.34 -13.14
C ALA A 36 1.05 7.84 -12.32
N VAL A 37 -0.03 8.20 -13.01
CA VAL A 37 -1.32 8.58 -12.39
C VAL A 37 -1.96 7.37 -11.71
N GLU A 38 -2.03 6.22 -12.39
CA GLU A 38 -2.57 4.98 -11.84
C GLU A 38 -1.80 4.53 -10.59
N ILE A 39 -0.47 4.51 -10.65
CA ILE A 39 0.36 4.16 -9.49
C ILE A 39 0.13 5.14 -8.32
N THR A 40 -0.12 6.42 -8.59
CA THR A 40 -0.44 7.39 -7.53
C THR A 40 -1.76 7.04 -6.83
N ASN A 41 -2.77 6.67 -7.60
CA ASN A 41 -4.08 6.27 -7.06
C ASN A 41 -3.97 4.97 -6.24
N ASP A 42 -3.21 3.99 -6.72
CA ASP A 42 -2.94 2.74 -6.01
C ASP A 42 -2.22 2.99 -4.67
N LEU A 43 -1.20 3.86 -4.67
CA LEU A 43 -0.49 4.23 -3.46
C LEU A 43 -1.41 4.88 -2.42
N MET A 44 -2.35 5.74 -2.84
CA MET A 44 -3.35 6.32 -1.94
C MET A 44 -4.28 5.24 -1.36
N MET A 45 -4.72 4.28 -2.17
CA MET A 45 -5.54 3.16 -1.70
C MET A 45 -4.77 2.30 -0.67
N TYR A 46 -3.52 1.96 -0.96
CA TYR A 46 -2.69 1.17 -0.04
C TYR A 46 -2.36 1.90 1.25
N GLN A 47 -2.14 3.22 1.20
CA GLN A 47 -1.99 4.04 2.41
C GLN A 47 -3.22 3.94 3.31
N ASN A 48 -4.43 4.06 2.74
CA ASN A 48 -5.69 3.91 3.48
C ASN A 48 -5.84 2.51 4.11
N ILE A 49 -5.34 1.45 3.44
CA ILE A 49 -5.33 0.09 3.99
C ILE A 49 -4.40 0.00 5.20
N ILE A 50 -3.20 0.58 5.11
CA ILE A 50 -2.23 0.60 6.20
C ILE A 50 -2.78 1.34 7.42
N GLU A 51 -3.42 2.49 7.23
CA GLU A 51 -4.06 3.26 8.31
C GLU A 51 -5.12 2.42 9.02
N LYS A 52 -6.04 1.81 8.27
CA LYS A 52 -7.07 0.92 8.83
C LYS A 52 -6.50 -0.29 9.58
N ILE A 53 -5.34 -0.80 9.16
CA ILE A 53 -4.67 -1.90 9.86
C ILE A 53 -4.03 -1.40 11.17
N ASN A 54 -3.40 -0.23 11.14
CA ASN A 54 -2.72 0.35 12.30
C ASN A 54 -3.69 0.92 13.36
N ASP A 55 -4.92 1.26 12.98
CA ASP A 55 -5.98 1.67 13.92
C ASP A 55 -6.41 0.53 14.88
N ARG A 56 -5.97 -0.71 14.62
CA ARG A 56 -6.13 -1.81 15.60
C ARG A 56 -4.97 -1.81 16.58
N GLU A 57 -5.25 -1.53 17.85
CA GLU A 57 -4.28 -1.49 18.95
C GLU A 57 -3.35 -2.71 19.05
N GLU A 58 -3.79 -3.87 18.58
CA GLU A 58 -3.08 -5.15 18.72
C GLU A 58 -2.02 -5.43 17.60
N VAL A 59 -1.98 -4.61 16.53
CA VAL A 59 -1.24 -4.91 15.28
C VAL A 59 0.14 -4.27 15.21
#